data_AF-A0A7W6KKH1-F1
#
_entry.id   AF-A0A7W6KKH1-F1
#
_cell.length_a   1.000
_cell.length_b   1.000
_cell.length_c   1.000
_cell.angle_alpha   90.00
_cell.angle_beta   90.00
_cell.angle_gamma   90.00
#
_symmetry.space_group_name_H-M   'P 1'
#
loop_
_entity.id
_entity.type
_entity.pdbx_description
1 polymer ?
#
loop_
_entity_poly.entity_id
_entity_poly.type
_entity_poly.pdbx_seq_one_letter_code
_entity_poly.pdbx_strand_id
1 'polypeptide(L)' 'MRIYHCKYCSHHLRFGRKICSRCYQPTPLRNRFGNWALAFFTGFAVLILVALTLLV' A
#
# COMPACT_ATOMS: atom_id res chain seq x y z
N MET A 1 -14.98 0.79 -1.09
CA MET A 1 -14.82 0.20 0.27
C MET A 1 -13.54 0.75 0.91
N ARG A 2 -13.58 1.20 2.18
CA ARG A 2 -12.39 1.63 2.93
C ARG A 2 -12.00 0.52 3.90
N ILE A 3 -10.88 -0.16 3.64
CA ILE A 3 -10.46 -1.38 4.37
C ILE A 3 -9.74 -1.03 5.69
N TYR A 4 -9.14 0.16 5.78
CA TYR A 4 -8.33 0.56 6.93
C TYR A 4 -9.06 1.50 7.88
N HIS A 5 -8.87 1.27 9.17
CA HIS A 5 -9.39 2.09 10.27
C HIS A 5 -8.25 2.64 11.12
N CYS A 6 -8.46 3.83 11.69
CA CYS A 6 -7.55 4.42 12.66
C CYS A 6 -7.65 3.66 13.99
N LYS A 7 -6.51 3.24 14.57
CA LYS A 7 -6.50 2.56 15.88
C LYS A 7 -7.00 3.41 17.04
N TYR A 8 -6.91 4.74 16.92
CA TYR A 8 -7.21 5.66 18.03
C TYR A 8 -8.65 6.16 18.03
N CYS A 9 -9.25 6.36 16.86
CA CYS A 9 -10.59 6.97 16.75
C CYS A 9 -11.55 6.17 15.87
N SER A 10 -11.14 4.97 15.44
CA SER A 10 -11.88 4.05 14.56
C SER A 10 -12.35 4.64 13.22
N HIS A 11 -11.93 5.86 12.89
CA HIS A 11 -12.29 6.56 11.67
C HIS A 11 -11.73 5.83 10.44
N HIS A 12 -12.52 5.76 9.38
CA HIS A 12 -12.11 5.16 8.13
C HIS A 12 -10.96 5.95 7.49
N LEU A 13 -9.85 5.27 7.25
CA LEU A 13 -8.67 5.87 6.65
C LEU A 13 -8.75 5.84 5.12
N ARG A 14 -8.14 6.85 4.50
CA ARG A 14 -7.83 6.83 3.07
C ARG A 14 -6.51 6.07 2.89
N PHE A 15 -6.45 5.21 1.86
CA PHE A 15 -5.24 4.48 1.48
C PHE A 15 -4.08 5.44 1.22
N GLY A 16 -2.87 5.07 1.64
CA GLY A 16 -1.65 5.85 1.41
C GLY A 16 -1.46 7.08 2.30
N ARG A 17 -2.47 7.54 3.05
CA ARG A 17 -2.31 8.65 3.99
C ARG A 17 -1.44 8.25 5.18
N LYS A 18 -0.48 9.12 5.55
CA LYS A 18 0.38 8.97 6.73
C LYS A 18 -0.32 9.35 8.05
N ILE A 19 -1.32 10.24 7.98
CA ILE A 19 -2.00 10.83 9.14
C ILE A 19 -3.51 10.66 8.99
N CYS A 20 -4.21 10.37 10.09
CA CYS A 20 -5.68 10.31 10.15
C CYS A 20 -6.27 11.72 10.05
N SER A 21 -7.27 11.93 9.19
CA SER A 21 -7.91 13.24 8.99
C SER A 21 -8.76 13.73 10.18
N ARG A 22 -9.11 12.85 11.12
CA ARG A 22 -9.98 13.19 12.25
C ARG A 22 -9.24 13.49 13.53
N CYS A 23 -8.27 12.63 13.87
CA CYS A 23 -7.54 12.73 15.14
C CYS A 23 -6.07 13.10 14.97
N TYR A 24 -5.61 13.32 13.73
CA TYR A 24 -4.22 13.66 13.39
C TYR A 24 -3.15 12.67 13.89
N GLN A 25 -3.57 11.47 14.33
CA GLN A 25 -2.68 10.39 14.74
C GLN A 25 -2.10 9.64 13.53
N PRO A 26 -0.92 9.02 13.68
CA PRO A 26 -0.28 8.25 12.62
C PRO A 26 -1.14 7.06 12.21
N THR A 27 -1.30 6.86 10.90
CA THR A 27 -1.99 5.68 10.35
C THR A 27 -1.11 4.43 10.46
N PRO A 28 -1.69 3.22 10.54
CA PRO A 28 -0.93 1.97 10.58
C PRO A 28 -0.09 1.79 9.32
N LEU A 29 1.10 1.18 9.48
CA LEU A 29 2.05 0.93 8.39
C LEU A 29 1.42 0.18 7.21
N ARG A 30 0.49 -0.74 7.48
CA ARG A 30 -0.24 -1.48 6.44
C ARG A 30 -1.05 -0.56 5.50
N ASN A 31 -1.59 0.56 5.99
CA ASN A 31 -2.25 1.58 5.14
C ASN A 31 -1.26 2.37 4.28
N ARG A 32 -0.01 2.49 4.73
CA ARG A 32 1.05 3.25 4.06
C ARG A 32 1.80 2.42 3.04
N PHE A 33 2.13 1.17 3.38
CA PHE A 33 3.05 0.31 2.64
C PHE A 33 2.41 -0.93 2.02
N GLY A 34 1.17 -1.28 2.39
CA GLY A 34 0.51 -2.48 1.88
C GLY A 34 0.46 -2.54 0.35
N ASN A 35 0.17 -1.39 -0.29
CA ASN A 35 0.13 -1.31 -1.75
C ASN A 35 1.53 -1.22 -2.38
N TRP A 36 2.53 -0.72 -1.65
CA TRP A 36 3.90 -0.61 -2.17
C TRP A 36 4.56 -1.98 -2.28
N ALA A 37 4.34 -2.86 -1.30
CA ALA A 37 4.80 -4.24 -1.38
C ALA A 37 4.21 -4.93 -2.62
N LEU A 38 2.89 -4.81 -2.83
CA LEU A 38 2.23 -5.37 -4.01
C LEU A 38 2.83 -4.81 -5.30
N ALA A 39 2.97 -3.48 -5.40
CA ALA A 39 3.56 -2.81 -6.56
C ALA A 39 4.99 -3.27 -6.85
N PHE A 40 5.80 -3.48 -5.81
CA PHE A 40 7.17 -3.95 -5.93
C PHE A 40 7.24 -5.38 -6.50
N PHE A 41 6.45 -6.31 -5.93
CA PHE A 41 6.40 -7.69 -6.43
C PHE A 41 5.86 -7.77 -7.85
N THR A 42 4.79 -7.01 -8.16
CA THR A 42 4.25 -6.99 -9.53
C THR A 42 5.25 -6.39 -10.51
N GLY A 43 5.91 -5.29 -10.16
CA GLY A 43 6.92 -4.66 -11.01
C GLY A 43 8.10 -5.59 -11.27
N PHE A 44 8.59 -6.26 -10.23
CA PHE A 44 9.68 -7.23 -10.35
C PHE A 44 9.29 -8.44 -11.20
N ALA A 45 8.09 -8.99 -11.03
CA ALA A 45 7.59 -10.09 -11.85
C ALA A 45 7.48 -9.71 -13.33
N VAL A 46 7.01 -8.49 -13.64
CA VAL A 46 6.95 -7.98 -15.02
C VAL A 46 8.35 -7.85 -15.60
N LEU A 47 9.32 -7.32 -14.84
CA LEU A 47 10.71 -7.23 -15.31
C LEU A 47 11.32 -8.60 -15.61
N ILE A 48 11.07 -9.60 -14.76
CA ILE A 48 11.51 -10.99 -15.01
C ILE A 48 10.89 -11.53 -16.29
N LEU A 49 9.57 -11.36 -16.47
CA LEU A 49 8.88 -11.83 -17.67
C LEU A 49 9.45 -11.19 -18.94
N VAL A 50 9.68 -9.87 -18.92
CA VAL A 50 10.30 -9.17 -20.05
C VAL A 50 11.70 -9.70 -20.33
N ALA A 51 12.53 -9.87 -19.29
CA ALA A 51 13.89 -10.40 -19.44
C ALA A 51 13.87 -11.82 -20.05
N LEU A 52 12.95 -12.68 -19.61
CA LEU A 52 12.78 -14.03 -20.16
C LEU A 52 12.36 -13.99 -21.63
N THR A 53 11.46 -13.09 -22.04
CA THR A 53 11.07 -12.96 -23.45
C THR A 53 12.17 -12.41 -24.36
N LEU A 54 13.13 -11.67 -23.81
CA LEU A 54 14.27 -11.15 -24.58
C LEU A 54 15.45 -12.15 -24.69
N LEU A 55 15.45 -13.19 -23.85
CA LEU A 55 16.47 -14.24 -23.84
C LEU A 55 16.14 -15.44 -24.75
N VAL A 56 14.90 -15.53 -25.25
CA VAL A 56 14.39 -16.55 -26.18
C VAL A 56 14.43 -16.01 -27.61
#